data_AF-A0A9E5IW50-F1
#
_entry.id   AF-A0A9E5IW50-F1
#
_cell.length_a   1.000
_cell.length_b   1.000
_cell.length_c   1.000
_cell.angle_alpha   90.00
_cell.angle_beta   90.00
_cell.angle_gamma   90.00
#
_symmetry.space_group_name_H-M   'P 1'
#
loop_
_entity.id
_entity.type
_entity.pdbx_description
1 polymer ?
#
loop_
_entity_poly.entity_id
_entity_poly.type
_entity_poly.pdbx_seq_one_letter_code
_entity_poly.pdbx_strand_id
1 'polypeptide(L)'
;MSTPTAAWYDSMYNNRALVPDHAAHFANWAQTSAEARASLQCTLDIAYCDGPNETLDIFPAKQAHAPVVVFIHGGYWRSLDKADHSFV
;
A
#
# COMPACT_ATOMS: atom_id res chain seq x y z
N MET A 1 -6.45 20.25 32.92
CA MET A 1 -5.68 20.32 31.66
C MET A 1 -6.64 20.80 30.57
N SER A 2 -6.23 21.74 29.73
CA SER A 2 -7.08 22.23 28.63
C SER A 2 -7.16 21.20 27.51
N THR A 3 -8.36 21.00 26.94
CA THR A 3 -8.57 20.08 25.82
C THR A 3 -7.85 20.60 24.57
N PRO A 4 -7.10 19.74 23.84
CA PRO A 4 -6.50 20.13 22.57
C PRO A 4 -7.54 20.54 21.52
N THR A 5 -7.15 21.42 20.60
CA THR A 5 -8.02 21.88 19.51
C THR A 5 -8.06 20.89 18.35
N ALA A 6 -9.06 21.00 17.46
CA ALA A 6 -9.11 20.18 16.24
C ALA A 6 -7.84 20.34 15.39
N ALA A 7 -7.35 21.58 15.22
CA ALA A 7 -6.12 21.85 14.50
C ALA A 7 -4.89 21.17 15.12
N TRP A 8 -4.86 21.04 16.46
CA TRP A 8 -3.81 20.28 17.13
C TRP A 8 -3.86 18.80 16.72
N TYR A 9 -5.04 18.17 16.76
CA TYR A 9 -5.20 16.78 16.31
C TYR A 9 -4.82 16.61 14.83
N ASP A 10 -5.23 17.53 13.97
CA ASP A 10 -4.87 17.49 12.54
C ASP A 10 -3.35 17.47 12.35
N SER A 11 -2.61 18.32 13.07
CA SER A 11 -1.15 18.35 12.98
C SER A 11 -0.47 17.07 13.48
N MET A 12 -1.10 16.36 14.42
CA MET A 12 -0.56 15.11 14.98
C MET A 12 -0.83 13.88 14.08
N TYR A 13 -1.87 13.93 13.24
CA TYR A 13 -2.26 12.80 12.39
C TYR A 13 -2.02 13.05 10.89
N ASN A 14 -1.61 14.25 10.50
CA ASN A 14 -1.29 14.53 9.10
C ASN A 14 0.16 14.15 8.77
N ASN A 15 0.38 12.85 8.52
CA ASN A 15 1.69 12.34 8.12
C ASN A 15 2.25 13.02 6.86
N ARG A 16 1.40 13.52 5.95
CA ARG A 16 1.87 14.26 4.75
C ARG A 16 2.44 15.63 5.09
N ALA A 17 1.96 16.27 6.16
CA ALA A 17 2.57 17.49 6.68
C ALA A 17 3.84 17.20 7.49
N LEU A 18 3.88 16.08 8.22
CA LEU A 18 5.03 15.66 9.02
C LEU A 18 6.18 15.08 8.18
N VAL A 19 5.89 14.60 6.97
CA VAL A 19 6.86 14.08 5.98
C VAL A 19 6.73 14.91 4.70
N PRO A 20 7.42 16.06 4.60
CA PRO A 20 7.24 17.00 3.50
C PRO A 20 7.53 16.43 2.10
N ASP A 21 8.41 15.42 2.02
CA ASP A 21 8.83 14.73 0.80
C ASP A 21 8.01 13.47 0.48
N HIS A 22 6.88 13.22 1.18
CA HIS A 22 6.01 12.07 0.95
C HIS A 22 5.60 11.85 -0.51
N ALA A 23 5.47 12.92 -1.30
CA ALA A 23 5.13 12.81 -2.72
C ALA A 23 6.20 12.07 -3.52
N ALA A 24 7.48 12.27 -3.21
CA ALA A 24 8.58 11.54 -3.84
C ALA A 24 8.58 10.06 -3.44
N HIS A 25 8.24 9.76 -2.18
CA HIS A 25 8.06 8.37 -1.74
C HIS A 25 6.93 7.67 -2.50
N PHE A 26 5.77 8.31 -2.65
CA PHE A 26 4.65 7.74 -3.41
C PHE A 26 5.01 7.52 -4.88
N ALA A 27 5.71 8.47 -5.51
CA ALA A 27 6.18 8.31 -6.88
C ALA A 27 7.14 7.13 -7.02
N ASN A 28 8.07 6.98 -6.08
CA ASN A 28 9.00 5.86 -6.05
C ASN A 28 8.28 4.53 -5.84
N TRP A 29 7.31 4.44 -4.92
CA TRP A 29 6.52 3.22 -4.68
C TRP A 29 5.74 2.78 -5.92
N ALA A 30 5.10 3.72 -6.61
CA ALA A 30 4.39 3.43 -7.86
C ALA A 30 5.36 2.92 -8.94
N GLN A 31 6.52 3.57 -9.09
CA GLN A 31 7.54 3.18 -10.05
C GLN A 31 8.10 1.78 -9.76
N THR A 32 8.60 1.53 -8.55
CA THR A 32 9.21 0.25 -8.20
C THR A 32 8.18 -0.89 -8.20
N SER A 33 6.92 -0.61 -7.87
CA SER A 33 5.84 -1.59 -8.01
C SER A 33 5.57 -1.97 -9.46
N ALA A 34 5.59 -1.00 -10.38
CA ALA A 34 5.46 -1.27 -11.80
C ALA A 34 6.64 -2.12 -12.31
N GLU A 35 7.86 -1.83 -11.87
CA GLU A 35 9.06 -2.60 -12.19
C GLU A 35 9.00 -4.04 -11.64
N ALA A 36 8.48 -4.22 -10.42
CA ALA A 36 8.28 -5.54 -9.82
C ALA A 36 7.29 -6.38 -10.64
N ARG A 37 6.12 -5.81 -11.01
CA ARG A 37 5.15 -6.50 -11.86
C ARG A 37 5.67 -6.82 -13.26
N ALA A 38 6.56 -5.99 -13.80
CA ALA A 38 7.17 -6.23 -15.11
C ALA A 38 8.27 -7.32 -15.09
N SER A 39 8.91 -7.55 -13.93
CA SER A 39 10.08 -8.42 -13.82
C SER A 39 9.81 -9.75 -13.11
N LEU A 40 8.79 -9.81 -12.26
CA LEU A 40 8.42 -11.00 -11.48
C LEU A 40 7.24 -11.74 -12.11
N GLN A 41 7.17 -13.05 -11.83
CA GLN A 41 5.92 -13.78 -12.05
C GLN A 41 4.87 -13.23 -11.08
N CYS A 42 3.71 -12.89 -11.60
CA CYS A 42 2.58 -12.44 -10.81
C CYS A 42 1.25 -12.79 -11.46
N THR A 43 0.24 -13.00 -10.61
CA THR A 43 -1.16 -13.03 -11.04
C THR A 43 -1.86 -11.88 -10.32
N LEU A 44 -2.36 -10.93 -11.11
CA LEU A 44 -2.95 -9.70 -10.60
C LEU A 44 -4.47 -9.82 -10.49
N ASP A 45 -5.05 -8.99 -9.62
CA ASP A 45 -6.49 -8.74 -9.53
C ASP A 45 -7.35 -9.98 -9.27
N ILE A 46 -6.84 -10.91 -8.46
CA ILE A 46 -7.61 -12.09 -8.04
C ILE A 46 -8.68 -11.63 -7.05
N ALA A 47 -9.94 -11.73 -7.46
CA ALA A 47 -11.08 -11.43 -6.59
C ALA A 47 -11.17 -12.42 -5.43
N TYR A 48 -11.37 -11.91 -4.21
CA TYR A 48 -11.69 -12.71 -3.03
C TYR A 48 -13.12 -12.49 -2.54
N CYS A 49 -13.81 -11.46 -3.06
CA CYS A 49 -15.20 -11.15 -2.81
C CYS A 49 -15.75 -10.27 -3.97
N ASP A 50 -16.98 -9.78 -3.88
CA ASP A 50 -17.72 -9.15 -4.99
C ASP A 50 -17.44 -7.65 -5.19
N GLY A 51 -16.78 -7.01 -4.23
CA GLY A 51 -16.46 -5.58 -4.26
C GLY A 51 -15.34 -5.24 -5.25
N PRO A 52 -15.36 -4.03 -5.84
CA PRO A 52 -14.40 -3.66 -6.89
C PRO A 52 -12.94 -3.61 -6.41
N ASN A 53 -12.71 -3.37 -5.11
CA ASN A 53 -11.38 -3.35 -4.49
C ASN A 53 -11.12 -4.60 -3.64
N GLU A 54 -11.98 -5.62 -3.74
CA GLU A 54 -11.84 -6.89 -3.00
C GLU A 54 -11.00 -7.88 -3.83
N THR A 55 -9.81 -7.43 -4.21
CA THR A 55 -8.84 -8.18 -5.01
C THR A 55 -7.48 -8.24 -4.34
N LEU A 56 -6.67 -9.23 -4.72
CA LEU A 56 -5.27 -9.35 -4.30
C LEU A 56 -4.37 -9.73 -5.48
N ASP A 57 -3.08 -9.43 -5.33
CA ASP A 57 -2.04 -9.85 -6.27
C ASP A 57 -1.21 -10.96 -5.63
N ILE A 58 -0.87 -12.00 -6.41
CA ILE A 58 -0.04 -13.12 -5.95
C ILE A 58 1.29 -13.09 -6.69
N PHE A 59 2.38 -12.99 -5.92
CA PHE A 59 3.76 -13.16 -6.38
C PHE A 59 4.28 -14.51 -5.87
N PRO A 60 4.20 -15.59 -6.67
CA PRO A 60 4.54 -16.92 -6.20
C PRO A 60 6.04 -17.07 -5.95
N ALA A 61 6.39 -17.80 -4.89
CA ALA A 61 7.76 -18.26 -4.67
C ALA A 61 8.16 -19.29 -5.74
N LYS A 62 9.46 -19.37 -6.03
CA LYS A 62 10.01 -20.37 -6.97
C LYS A 62 9.85 -21.81 -6.45
N GLN A 63 9.77 -22.00 -5.14
CA GLN A 63 9.65 -23.31 -4.50
C GLN A 63 8.19 -23.61 -4.16
N ALA A 64 7.74 -24.83 -4.49
CA ALA A 64 6.44 -25.32 -4.10
C ALA A 64 6.30 -25.43 -2.56
N HIS A 65 5.07 -25.21 -2.06
CA HIS A 65 4.73 -25.27 -0.63
C HIS A 65 5.51 -24.28 0.26
N ALA A 66 5.98 -23.17 -0.32
CA ALA A 66 6.53 -22.07 0.47
C ALA A 66 5.47 -21.43 1.39
N PRO A 67 5.85 -20.89 2.55
CA PRO A 67 4.95 -20.09 3.38
C PRO A 67 4.40 -18.87 2.62
N VAL A 68 3.19 -18.46 2.98
CA VAL A 68 2.55 -17.26 2.42
C VAL A 68 2.78 -16.07 3.33
N VAL A 69 3.27 -14.98 2.78
CA VAL A 69 3.28 -13.66 3.42
C VAL A 69 2.14 -12.85 2.84
N VAL A 70 1.33 -12.24 3.70
CA VAL A 70 0.24 -11.34 3.30
C VAL A 70 0.61 -9.92 3.74
N PHE A 71 0.67 -9.01 2.77
CA PHE A 71 0.86 -7.58 3.02
C PHE A 71 -0.47 -6.84 2.87
N ILE A 72 -0.78 -5.93 3.79
CA ILE A 72 -1.99 -5.09 3.77
C ILE A 72 -1.53 -3.64 3.82
N HIS A 73 -1.86 -2.86 2.79
CA HIS A 73 -1.42 -1.47 2.70
C HIS A 73 -2.17 -0.55 3.67
N GLY A 74 -1.56 0.61 3.95
CA GLY A 74 -2.15 1.66 4.76
C GLY A 74 -3.00 2.64 3.95
N GLY A 75 -2.97 3.92 4.32
CA GLY A 75 -3.71 4.98 3.61
C GLY A 75 -4.97 5.47 4.33
N TYR A 76 -5.01 5.33 5.66
CA TYR A 76 -6.10 5.81 6.52
C TYR A 76 -7.49 5.32 6.09
N TRP A 77 -7.58 4.11 5.53
CA TRP A 77 -8.81 3.50 5.01
C TRP A 77 -9.58 4.34 3.98
N ARG A 78 -8.90 5.31 3.34
CA ARG A 78 -9.52 6.26 2.40
C ARG A 78 -8.70 6.52 1.15
N SER A 79 -7.52 5.91 1.04
CA SER A 79 -6.57 6.16 -0.04
C SER A 79 -5.61 4.98 -0.21
N LEU A 80 -4.90 5.00 -1.34
CA LEU A 80 -3.94 3.99 -1.82
C LEU A 80 -4.59 2.72 -2.37
N ASP A 81 -3.79 1.95 -3.10
CA ASP A 81 -4.16 0.66 -3.70
C ASP A 81 -3.00 -0.36 -3.56
N LYS A 82 -3.30 -1.66 -3.71
CA LYS A 82 -2.29 -2.72 -3.77
C LYS A 82 -1.27 -2.51 -4.90
N ALA A 83 -1.68 -1.87 -6.00
CA ALA A 83 -0.82 -1.59 -7.15
C ALA A 83 0.33 -0.61 -6.84
N ASP A 84 0.22 0.17 -5.76
CA ASP A 84 1.30 1.06 -5.31
C ASP A 84 2.36 0.31 -4.47
N HIS A 85 2.16 -0.97 -4.15
CA HIS A 85 2.96 -1.69 -3.16
C HIS A 85 3.52 -3.04 -3.64
N SER A 86 3.48 -3.35 -4.94
CA SER A 86 4.02 -4.60 -5.50
C SER A 86 5.55 -4.74 -5.34
N PHE A 87 6.26 -3.70 -4.90
CA PHE A 87 7.70 -3.76 -4.63
C PHE A 87 8.07 -4.51 -3.34
N VAL A 88 7.08 -4.82 -2.49
CA VAL A 88 7.25 -5.56 -1.24
C VAL A 88 7.34 -7.06 -1.52
#